data_AF-A0A5X0KYL7-F1
#
_entry.id   AF-A0A5X0KYL7-F1
#
_cell.length_a   1.000
_cell.length_b   1.000
_cell.length_c   1.000
_cell.angle_alpha   90.00
_cell.angle_beta   90.00
_cell.angle_gamma   90.00
#
_symmetry.space_group_name_H-M   'P 1'
#
loop_
_entity.id
_entity.type
_entity.pdbx_description
1 polymer ?
#
loop_
_entity_poly.entity_id
_entity_poly.type
_entity_poly.pdbx_seq_one_letter_code
_entity_poly.pdbx_strand_id
1 'polypeptide(L)'
;MTTITKERIELFIKNPLENGLTRGEQMELARIAMASLEAKPVRYLNKFSGVCVTLEQQSNAADDVAVYIPLYTAQPAPVVPDEMATSDDMNLYQKSFAQGYNACRNAMLNGGKS
;
A
#
# COMPACT_ATOMS: atom_id res chain seq x y z
N MET A 1 8.89 -4.74 6.76
CA MET A 1 7.55 -5.31 6.53
C MET A 1 7.40 -5.43 5.02
N THR A 2 7.25 -6.64 4.50
CA THR A 2 7.21 -6.92 3.05
C THR A 2 5.79 -6.71 2.53
N THR A 3 5.62 -5.90 1.48
CA THR A 3 4.33 -5.71 0.81
C THR A 3 3.89 -7.05 0.21
N ILE A 4 2.70 -7.53 0.57
CA ILE A 4 2.16 -8.77 0.03
C ILE A 4 1.70 -8.53 -1.42
N THR A 5 2.24 -9.28 -2.38
CA THR A 5 1.85 -9.15 -3.79
C THR A 5 0.66 -10.06 -4.11
N LYS A 6 -0.05 -9.76 -5.20
CA LYS A 6 -1.15 -10.58 -5.69
C LYS A 6 -0.70 -12.02 -5.97
N GLU A 7 0.46 -12.18 -6.59
CA GLU A 7 1.05 -13.49 -6.90
C GLU A 7 1.35 -14.28 -5.63
N ARG A 8 1.79 -13.59 -4.56
CA ARG A 8 2.03 -14.22 -3.26
C ARG A 8 0.74 -14.72 -2.62
N ILE A 9 -0.35 -13.96 -2.74
CA ILE A 9 -1.68 -14.39 -2.26
C ILE A 9 -2.18 -15.59 -3.07
N GLU A 10 -2.04 -15.57 -4.39
CA GLU A 10 -2.43 -16.71 -5.23
C GLU A 10 -1.64 -17.98 -4.90
N LEU A 11 -0.34 -17.84 -4.64
CA LEU A 11 0.50 -18.96 -4.21
C LEU A 11 0.06 -19.50 -2.84
N PHE A 12 -0.32 -18.62 -1.91
CA PHE A 12 -0.84 -18.99 -0.59
C PHE A 12 -2.20 -19.70 -0.69
N ILE A 13 -3.08 -19.28 -1.60
CA ILE A 13 -4.34 -20.00 -1.89
C ILE A 13 -4.03 -21.41 -2.41
N LYS A 14 -3.08 -21.54 -3.35
CA LYS A 14 -2.71 -22.84 -3.93
C LYS A 14 -2.03 -23.77 -2.92
N ASN A 15 -1.17 -23.22 -2.05
CA ASN A 15 -0.39 -23.98 -1.07
C ASN A 15 -0.74 -23.51 0.36
N PRO A 16 -1.72 -24.15 1.02
CA PRO A 16 -2.08 -23.82 2.40
C PRO A 16 -0.87 -23.93 3.34
N LEU A 17 -0.85 -23.08 4.36
CA LEU A 17 0.19 -23.13 5.39
C LEU A 17 -0.25 -24.05 6.54
N GLU A 18 0.67 -24.85 7.06
CA GLU A 18 0.47 -25.62 8.29
C GLU A 18 0.84 -24.77 9.51
N ASN A 19 0.01 -23.77 9.79
CA ASN A 19 0.25 -22.77 10.84
C ASN A 19 -0.85 -22.74 11.93
N GLY A 20 -1.67 -23.78 12.00
CA GLY A 20 -2.76 -23.89 12.97
C GLY A 20 -4.05 -23.15 12.59
N LEU A 21 -4.06 -22.37 11.50
CA LEU A 21 -5.30 -21.81 10.94
C LEU A 21 -6.05 -22.85 10.12
N THR A 22 -7.37 -22.87 10.25
CA THR A 22 -8.23 -23.67 9.37
C THR A 22 -8.13 -23.19 7.94
N ARG A 23 -8.42 -24.08 6.98
CA ARG A 23 -8.46 -23.70 5.56
C ARG A 23 -9.46 -22.58 5.29
N GLY A 24 -10.56 -22.52 6.02
CA GLY A 24 -11.56 -21.45 5.92
C GLY A 24 -10.98 -20.08 6.29
N GLU A 25 -10.30 -19.99 7.43
CA GLU A 25 -9.65 -18.75 7.88
C GLU A 25 -8.56 -18.30 6.90
N GLN A 26 -7.74 -19.23 6.40
CA GLN A 26 -6.71 -18.92 5.41
C GLN A 26 -7.32 -18.35 4.12
N MET A 27 -8.40 -18.95 3.62
CA MET A 27 -9.08 -18.46 2.42
C MET A 27 -9.72 -17.09 2.65
N GLU A 28 -10.27 -16.84 3.83
CA GLU A 28 -10.88 -15.55 4.14
C GLU A 28 -9.84 -14.43 4.22
N LEU A 29 -8.69 -14.69 4.86
CA LEU A 29 -7.56 -13.78 4.87
C LEU A 29 -7.06 -13.48 3.45
N ALA A 30 -6.98 -14.50 2.59
CA ALA A 30 -6.58 -14.30 1.20
C ALA A 30 -7.57 -13.41 0.43
N ARG A 31 -8.89 -13.58 0.65
CA ARG A 31 -9.92 -12.72 0.04
C ARG A 31 -9.82 -11.28 0.52
N ILE A 32 -9.66 -11.06 1.82
CA ILE A 32 -9.53 -9.72 2.40
C ILE A 32 -8.27 -9.03 1.85
N ALA A 33 -7.14 -9.74 1.82
CA ALA A 33 -5.90 -9.22 1.27
C ALA A 33 -6.06 -8.86 -0.21
N MET A 34 -6.70 -9.71 -1.02
CA MET A 34 -6.93 -9.44 -2.44
C MET A 34 -7.89 -8.26 -2.64
N ALA A 35 -8.97 -8.18 -1.89
CA ALA A 35 -9.89 -7.05 -1.92
C ALA A 35 -9.22 -5.74 -1.50
N SER A 36 -8.28 -5.79 -0.55
CA SER A 36 -7.49 -4.62 -0.13
C SER A 36 -6.55 -4.13 -1.24
N LEU A 37 -5.93 -5.04 -2.00
CA LEU A 37 -5.07 -4.68 -3.14
C LEU A 37 -5.87 -4.08 -4.30
N GLU A 38 -7.12 -4.49 -4.49
CA GLU A 38 -7.98 -4.07 -5.60
C GLU A 38 -8.99 -2.96 -5.21
N ALA A 39 -8.88 -2.41 -3.99
CA ALA A 39 -9.80 -1.42 -3.48
C ALA A 39 -9.79 -0.14 -4.33
N LYS A 40 -10.97 0.30 -4.77
CA LYS A 40 -11.16 1.54 -5.52
C LYS A 40 -11.70 2.64 -4.61
N PRO A 41 -11.32 3.91 -4.83
CA PRO A 41 -11.94 5.02 -4.11
C PRO A 41 -13.43 5.07 -4.38
N VAL A 42 -14.22 5.36 -3.35
CA VAL A 42 -15.67 5.55 -3.46
C VAL A 42 -15.99 7.04 -3.63
N ARG A 43 -15.18 7.93 -3.03
CA ARG A 43 -15.30 9.38 -3.17
C ARG A 43 -13.92 10.04 -3.14
N TYR A 44 -13.89 11.33 -3.40
CA TYR A 44 -12.71 12.16 -3.36
C TYR A 44 -12.97 13.39 -2.52
N LEU A 45 -12.13 13.64 -1.51
CA LEU A 45 -12.19 14.82 -0.66
C LEU A 45 -11.35 15.92 -1.27
N ASN A 46 -11.96 17.08 -1.55
CA ASN A 46 -11.20 18.27 -1.92
C ASN A 46 -10.48 18.85 -0.69
N LYS A 47 -9.15 18.97 -0.76
CA LYS A 47 -8.31 19.43 0.36
C LYS A 47 -8.54 20.89 0.77
N PHE A 48 -9.04 21.71 -0.14
CA PHE A 48 -9.21 23.15 0.09
C PHE A 48 -10.64 23.49 0.52
N SER A 49 -11.64 22.86 -0.10
CA SER A 49 -13.05 23.14 0.19
C SER A 49 -13.68 22.18 1.20
N GLY A 50 -13.07 21.02 1.46
CA GLY A 50 -13.62 19.97 2.32
C GLY A 50 -14.82 19.21 1.71
N VAL A 51 -15.17 19.49 0.45
CA VAL A 51 -16.31 18.84 -0.22
C VAL A 51 -15.91 17.45 -0.73
N CYS A 52 -16.77 16.47 -0.49
CA CYS A 52 -16.63 15.13 -1.07
C CYS A 52 -17.37 15.04 -2.41
N VAL A 53 -16.68 14.55 -3.43
CA VAL A 53 -17.22 14.39 -4.80
C VAL A 53 -17.07 12.96 -5.31
N THR A 54 -17.94 12.58 -6.25
CA THR A 54 -17.77 11.38 -7.08
C THR A 54 -17.06 11.75 -8.39
N LEU A 55 -16.60 10.75 -9.16
CA LEU A 55 -16.02 10.99 -10.48
C LEU A 55 -17.04 11.52 -11.50
N GLU A 56 -18.33 11.28 -11.31
CA GLU A 56 -19.38 11.87 -12.13
C GLU A 56 -19.50 13.39 -11.89
N GLN A 57 -19.33 13.82 -10.65
CA GLN A 57 -19.36 15.23 -10.27
C GLN A 57 -18.07 15.96 -10.66
N GLN A 58 -16.95 15.26 -10.59
CA GLN A 58 -15.65 15.79 -10.93
C GLN A 58 -14.76 14.69 -11.52
N SER A 59 -14.66 14.66 -12.85
CA SER A 59 -13.99 13.58 -13.57
C SER A 59 -12.48 13.55 -13.36
N ASN A 60 -11.85 14.70 -13.10
CA ASN A 60 -10.40 14.78 -12.87
C ASN A 60 -10.00 14.48 -11.41
N ALA A 61 -10.94 14.18 -10.51
CA ALA A 61 -10.63 14.01 -9.09
C ALA A 61 -9.72 12.79 -8.80
N ALA A 62 -9.71 11.79 -9.69
CA ALA A 62 -8.78 10.66 -9.59
C ALA A 62 -7.32 11.02 -9.91
N ASP A 63 -7.11 11.95 -10.84
CA ASP A 63 -5.78 12.27 -11.38
C ASP A 63 -5.14 13.46 -10.64
N ASP A 64 -5.96 14.42 -10.20
CA ASP A 64 -5.50 15.61 -9.50
C ASP A 64 -5.28 15.32 -8.00
N VAL A 65 -4.26 14.52 -7.73
CA VAL A 65 -3.80 14.17 -6.38
C VAL A 65 -3.29 15.37 -5.59
N ALA A 66 -3.03 16.51 -6.23
CA ALA A 66 -2.66 17.76 -5.56
C ALA A 66 -3.87 18.45 -4.93
N VAL A 67 -5.07 18.27 -5.48
CA VAL A 67 -6.32 18.84 -4.97
C VAL A 67 -7.16 17.84 -4.18
N TYR A 68 -7.18 16.56 -4.60
CA TYR A 68 -8.08 15.56 -4.05
C TYR A 68 -7.36 14.47 -3.26
N ILE A 69 -8.05 13.95 -2.23
CA ILE A 69 -7.65 12.76 -1.48
C ILE A 69 -8.70 11.67 -1.75
N PRO A 70 -8.31 10.48 -2.22
CA PRO A 70 -9.24 9.38 -2.40
C PRO A 70 -9.75 8.84 -1.04
N LEU A 71 -11.04 8.62 -0.95
CA LEU A 71 -11.72 8.04 0.21
C LEU A 71 -12.20 6.64 -0.14
N TYR A 72 -11.76 5.65 0.65
CA TYR A 72 -12.08 4.24 0.48
C TYR A 72 -13.02 3.77 1.58
N THR A 73 -13.80 2.74 1.32
CA THR A 73 -14.61 2.06 2.36
C THR A 73 -13.75 1.28 3.34
N ALA A 74 -12.64 0.74 2.86
CA ALA A 74 -11.57 0.15 3.66
C ALA A 74 -10.23 0.68 3.15
N GLN A 75 -9.33 1.06 4.05
CA GLN A 75 -8.04 1.59 3.67
C GLN A 75 -7.24 0.51 2.91
N PRO A 76 -6.73 0.79 1.69
CA PRO A 76 -5.85 -0.14 1.01
C PRO A 76 -4.58 -0.34 1.83
N ALA A 77 -4.01 -1.55 1.74
CA ALA A 77 -2.77 -1.87 2.43
C ALA A 77 -1.67 -0.84 2.07
N PRO A 78 -0.93 -0.28 3.04
CA PRO A 78 0.16 0.64 2.76
C PRO A 78 1.20 -0.02 1.86
N VAL A 79 1.40 0.55 0.66
CA VAL A 79 2.47 0.13 -0.23
C VAL A 79 3.74 0.83 0.24
N VAL A 80 4.58 0.10 0.97
CA VAL A 80 5.92 0.59 1.28
C VAL A 80 6.84 0.15 0.15
N PRO A 81 7.52 1.09 -0.53
CA PRO A 81 8.49 0.77 -1.57
C PRO A 81 9.59 -0.18 -1.11
N ASP A 82 10.24 -0.83 -2.07
CA ASP A 82 11.37 -1.72 -1.80
C ASP A 82 12.59 -0.97 -1.25
N GLU A 83 13.46 -1.70 -0.55
CA GLU A 83 14.70 -1.14 -0.03
C GLU A 83 15.65 -0.82 -1.19
N MET A 84 16.24 0.37 -1.19
CA MET A 84 17.28 0.70 -2.17
C MET A 84 18.57 -0.04 -1.80
N ALA A 85 19.11 -0.76 -2.77
CA ALA A 85 20.42 -1.39 -2.63
C ALA A 85 21.53 -0.34 -2.58
N THR A 86 22.50 -0.56 -1.70
CA THR A 86 23.76 0.20 -1.67
C THR A 86 24.90 -0.70 -2.12
N SER A 87 25.75 -0.20 -3.03
CA SER A 87 26.98 -0.88 -3.46
C SER A 87 28.21 0.01 -3.24
N ASP A 88 29.39 -0.61 -3.25
CA ASP A 88 30.65 0.12 -3.08
C ASP A 88 30.96 1.07 -4.24
N ASP A 89 30.52 0.74 -5.45
CA ASP A 89 30.68 1.54 -6.67
C ASP A 89 29.86 2.85 -6.68
N MET A 90 28.93 3.01 -5.74
CA MET A 90 28.10 4.22 -5.64
C MET A 90 28.92 5.40 -5.08
N ASN A 91 28.70 6.58 -5.64
CA ASN A 91 29.29 7.81 -5.12
C ASN A 91 28.64 8.22 -3.79
N LEU A 92 29.25 9.17 -3.08
CA LEU A 92 28.79 9.61 -1.75
C LEU A 92 27.34 10.12 -1.77
N TYR A 93 26.93 10.81 -2.84
CA TYR A 93 25.57 11.34 -2.98
C TYR A 93 24.54 10.22 -3.09
N GLN A 94 24.79 9.24 -3.96
CA GLN A 94 23.92 8.08 -4.15
C GLN A 94 23.79 7.24 -2.86
N LYS A 95 24.92 7.03 -2.14
CA LYS A 95 24.93 6.34 -0.84
C LYS A 95 24.08 7.09 0.19
N SER A 96 24.22 8.41 0.27
CA SER A 96 23.47 9.26 1.20
C SER A 96 21.98 9.26 0.90
N PHE A 97 21.60 9.31 -0.38
CA PHE A 97 20.20 9.23 -0.81
C PHE A 97 19.58 7.87 -0.45
N ALA A 98 20.27 6.76 -0.75
CA ALA A 98 19.81 5.42 -0.40
C ALA A 98 19.60 5.26 1.11
N GLN A 99 20.53 5.76 1.93
CA GLN A 99 20.40 5.75 3.39
C GLN A 99 19.18 6.54 3.87
N GLY A 100 19.02 7.79 3.42
CA GLY A 100 17.90 8.64 3.82
C GLY A 100 16.55 8.04 3.42
N TYR A 101 16.46 7.49 2.21
CA TYR A 101 15.28 6.80 1.73
C TYR A 101 14.96 5.54 2.55
N ASN A 102 15.96 4.68 2.81
CA ASN A 102 15.76 3.46 3.58
C ASN A 102 15.40 3.77 5.06
N ALA A 103 15.89 4.88 5.61
CA ALA A 103 15.48 5.36 6.93
C ALA A 103 14.01 5.80 6.95
N CYS A 104 13.57 6.60 5.96
CA CYS A 104 12.17 6.99 5.80
C CYS A 104 11.25 5.77 5.60
N ARG A 105 11.68 4.83 4.75
CA ARG A 105 11.02 3.53 4.56
C ARG A 105 10.85 2.78 5.88
N ASN A 106 11.90 2.67 6.69
CA ASN A 106 11.82 2.01 7.99
C ASN A 106 10.88 2.71 8.97
N ALA A 107 10.79 4.04 8.93
CA ALA A 107 9.80 4.78 9.72
C ALA A 107 8.37 4.43 9.27
N MET A 108 8.10 4.39 7.96
CA MET A 108 6.79 3.99 7.42
C MET A 108 6.40 2.56 7.85
N LEU A 109 7.35 1.63 7.90
CA LEU A 109 7.12 0.24 8.33
C LEU A 109 6.88 0.10 9.85
N ASN A 110 7.35 1.06 10.66
CA ASN A 110 7.25 1.01 12.12
C ASN A 110 6.23 1.98 12.72
N GLY A 111 5.72 2.95 11.95
CA GLY A 111 4.84 4.02 12.43
C GLY A 111 3.44 3.60 12.90
N GLY A 112 3.04 2.33 12.70
CA GLY A 112 1.79 1.77 13.24
C GLY A 112 1.91 1.13 14.63
N LYS A 113 3.10 1.19 15.25
CA LYS A 113 3.34 0.72 16.62
C LYS A 113 3.24 1.89 17.58
N SER A 114 2.02 2.28 17.94
CA SER A 114 1.74 3.16 19.07
C SER A 114 0.59 2.61 19.89
#